data_AF-L0AEK8-F1
#
_entry.id   AF-L0AEK8-F1
#
_cell.length_a   1.000
_cell.length_b   1.000
_cell.length_c   1.000
_cell.angle_alpha   90.00
_cell.angle_beta   90.00
_cell.angle_gamma   90.00
#
_symmetry.space_group_name_H-M   'P 1'
#
loop_
_entity.id
_entity.type
_entity.pdbx_description
1 polymer ?
#
loop_
_entity_poly.entity_id
_entity_poly.type
_entity_poly.pdbx_seq_one_letter_code
_entity_poly.pdbx_strand_id
1 'polypeptide(L)'
;MVAITVILAAVIATFVLGIGDDIQQDPQAGVSIDDGDPAAVDVSLTSMGNADGVAIVDTDDGQVLNESEDVDNAVLGSTGMTATVGEPGSYSVVAYMGDGSDLDETSVPDDELRATAVISNFDVEDPA
;
A
#
# COMPACT_ATOMS: atom_id res chain seq x y z
N MET A 1 8.09 15.24 50.74
CA MET A 1 6.98 14.40 50.23
C MET A 1 6.52 14.85 48.84
N VAL A 2 6.42 16.14 48.55
CA VAL A 2 5.98 16.67 47.24
C VAL A 2 6.98 16.46 46.10
N ALA A 3 8.29 16.48 46.35
CA ALA A 3 9.29 16.39 45.28
C ALA A 3 9.25 15.07 44.50
N ILE A 4 8.97 13.96 45.18
CA ILE A 4 9.01 12.61 44.57
C ILE A 4 7.82 12.40 43.63
N THR A 5 6.63 12.94 43.97
CA THR A 5 5.43 12.81 43.13
C THR A 5 5.53 13.64 41.84
N VAL A 6 6.26 14.76 41.88
CA VAL A 6 6.50 15.61 40.70
C VAL A 6 7.47 14.94 39.72
N ILE A 7 8.51 14.26 40.24
CA ILE A 7 9.46 13.52 39.41
C ILE A 7 8.79 12.31 38.75
N LEU A 8 7.98 11.54 39.49
CA LEU A 8 7.28 10.38 38.94
C LEU A 8 6.26 10.78 37.86
N ALA A 9 5.55 11.90 38.03
CA ALA A 9 4.61 12.38 37.03
C ALA A 9 5.31 12.83 35.73
N ALA A 10 6.44 13.54 35.85
CA ALA A 10 7.22 13.96 34.68
C ALA A 10 7.82 12.76 33.92
N VAL A 11 8.31 11.75 34.63
CA VAL A 11 8.88 10.53 34.04
C VAL A 11 7.81 9.70 33.34
N ILE A 12 6.63 9.53 33.94
CA ILE A 12 5.51 8.80 33.30
C ILE A 12 4.97 9.59 32.10
N ALA A 13 4.91 10.92 32.17
CA ALA A 13 4.52 11.74 31.02
C ALA A 13 5.48 11.57 29.83
N THR A 14 6.80 11.44 30.07
CA THR A 14 7.75 11.13 29.00
C THR A 14 7.65 9.71 28.47
N PHE A 15 7.32 8.72 29.33
CA PHE A 15 7.10 7.34 28.88
C PHE A 15 5.80 7.18 28.09
N VAL A 16 4.75 7.94 28.40
CA VAL A 16 3.48 7.91 27.65
C VAL A 16 3.56 8.77 26.39
N LEU A 17 4.22 9.92 26.42
CA LEU A 17 4.42 10.77 25.24
C LEU A 17 5.39 10.16 24.24
N GLY A 18 6.38 9.40 24.70
CA GLY A 18 7.31 8.64 23.84
C GLY A 18 6.66 7.46 23.11
N ILE A 19 5.46 7.01 23.48
CA ILE A 19 4.71 5.96 22.77
C ILE A 19 3.86 6.54 21.62
N GLY A 20 3.66 7.87 21.58
CA GLY A 20 2.87 8.51 20.53
C GLY A 20 3.61 8.71 19.20
N ASP A 21 4.95 8.69 19.22
CA ASP A 21 5.79 8.96 18.04
C ASP A 21 6.11 7.67 17.23
N ASP A 22 5.93 6.50 17.85
CA ASP A 22 6.08 5.17 17.23
C ASP A 22 4.75 4.57 16.77
N ILE A 23 3.67 5.36 16.70
CA ILE A 23 2.53 4.97 15.87
C ILE A 23 2.95 5.23 14.42
N GLN A 24 3.75 4.31 13.87
CA GLN A 24 3.93 4.15 12.43
C GLN A 24 2.52 4.09 11.84
N GLN A 25 2.11 5.19 11.20
CA GLN A 25 0.85 5.21 10.49
C GLN A 25 1.07 4.35 9.26
N ASP A 26 0.51 3.14 9.23
CA ASP A 26 0.54 2.33 8.03
C ASP A 26 -0.07 3.13 6.86
N PRO A 27 0.44 2.99 5.62
CA PRO A 27 -0.18 3.60 4.45
C PRO A 27 -1.64 3.18 4.37
N GLN A 28 -2.55 4.14 4.18
CA GLN A 28 -3.96 3.83 3.92
C GLN A 28 -4.38 4.51 2.63
N ALA A 29 -4.87 3.70 1.69
CA ALA A 29 -5.51 4.17 0.46
C ALA A 29 -6.82 3.38 0.25
N GLY A 30 -7.80 4.03 -0.37
CA GLY A 30 -9.05 3.42 -0.79
C GLY A 30 -9.00 3.04 -2.25
N VAL A 31 -9.13 1.75 -2.55
CA VAL A 31 -9.24 1.23 -3.91
C VAL A 31 -10.61 0.59 -4.11
N SER A 32 -11.12 0.68 -5.33
CA SER A 32 -12.33 -0.02 -5.76
C SER A 32 -11.94 -0.97 -6.88
N ILE A 33 -12.18 -2.25 -6.64
CA ILE A 33 -11.91 -3.34 -7.57
C ILE A 33 -13.23 -3.68 -8.26
N ASP A 34 -13.22 -3.69 -9.58
CA ASP A 34 -14.33 -4.12 -10.43
C ASP A 34 -13.94 -5.46 -11.08
N ASP A 35 -14.60 -6.52 -10.63
CA ASP A 35 -14.44 -7.91 -11.07
C ASP A 35 -15.53 -8.31 -12.10
N GLY A 36 -16.09 -7.33 -12.82
CA GLY A 36 -17.16 -7.53 -13.78
C GLY A 36 -16.81 -8.43 -14.98
N ASP A 37 -15.53 -8.58 -15.30
CA ASP A 37 -15.02 -9.49 -16.33
C ASP A 37 -14.07 -10.52 -15.70
N PRO A 38 -14.32 -11.85 -15.84
CA PRO A 38 -13.40 -12.86 -15.32
C PRO A 38 -12.01 -12.80 -15.95
N ALA A 39 -11.89 -12.25 -17.16
CA ALA A 39 -10.64 -12.16 -17.91
C ALA A 39 -9.85 -10.88 -17.63
N ALA A 40 -10.45 -9.87 -16.99
CA ALA A 40 -9.80 -8.60 -16.71
C ALA A 40 -10.42 -7.92 -15.48
N VAL A 41 -9.58 -7.61 -14.50
CA VAL A 41 -10.00 -6.91 -13.27
C VAL A 41 -9.50 -5.47 -13.31
N ASP A 42 -10.42 -4.53 -13.08
CA ASP A 42 -10.12 -3.11 -13.04
C ASP A 42 -9.96 -2.64 -11.58
N VAL A 43 -8.78 -2.12 -11.25
CA VAL A 43 -8.46 -1.56 -9.93
C VAL A 43 -8.41 -0.04 -10.04
N SER A 44 -9.34 0.64 -9.38
CA SER A 44 -9.44 2.11 -9.39
C SER A 44 -9.04 2.72 -8.05
N LEU A 45 -8.17 3.74 -8.08
CA LEU A 45 -7.78 4.46 -6.88
C LEU A 45 -8.82 5.51 -6.52
N THR A 46 -9.61 5.26 -5.48
CA THR A 46 -10.70 6.15 -5.05
C THR A 46 -10.25 7.20 -4.03
N SER A 47 -9.26 6.88 -3.19
CA SER A 47 -8.72 7.76 -2.15
C SER A 47 -7.27 7.42 -1.86
N MET A 48 -6.41 8.43 -1.70
CA MET A 48 -5.01 8.21 -1.29
C MET A 48 -4.81 8.20 0.22
N GLY A 49 -5.79 8.62 1.02
CA GLY A 49 -5.69 8.65 2.49
C GLY A 49 -4.39 9.30 2.99
N ASN A 50 -3.47 8.50 3.51
CA ASN A 50 -2.11 8.90 3.91
C ASN A 50 -0.99 8.18 3.12
N ALA A 51 -1.33 7.44 2.07
CA ALA A 51 -0.37 6.84 1.15
C ALA A 51 0.08 7.85 0.07
N ASP A 52 1.31 7.68 -0.40
CA ASP A 52 1.84 8.43 -1.55
C ASP A 52 1.45 7.79 -2.88
N GLY A 53 1.16 6.48 -2.88
CA GLY A 53 0.61 5.77 -4.03
C GLY A 53 0.18 4.35 -3.70
N VAL A 54 -0.30 3.64 -4.72
CA VAL A 54 -0.72 2.24 -4.66
C VAL A 54 -0.08 1.46 -5.79
N ALA A 55 0.51 0.31 -5.49
CA ALA A 55 1.07 -0.61 -6.46
C ALA A 55 0.31 -1.94 -6.42
N ILE A 56 0.21 -2.60 -7.57
CA ILE A 56 -0.33 -3.95 -7.66
C ILE A 56 0.84 -4.92 -7.66
N VAL A 57 0.80 -5.87 -6.74
CA VAL A 57 1.86 -6.84 -6.47
C VAL A 57 1.31 -8.23 -6.69
N ASP A 58 2.05 -9.04 -7.43
CA ASP A 58 1.75 -10.46 -7.56
C ASP A 58 1.96 -11.17 -6.22
N THR A 59 0.98 -11.97 -5.79
CA THR A 59 1.09 -12.70 -4.51
C THR A 59 1.97 -13.94 -4.57
N ASP A 60 2.21 -14.49 -5.77
CA ASP A 60 3.05 -15.65 -5.98
C ASP A 60 4.55 -15.27 -5.97
N ASP A 61 4.91 -14.20 -6.69
CA ASP A 61 6.30 -13.73 -6.78
C ASP A 61 6.63 -12.61 -5.77
N GLY A 62 5.62 -11.94 -5.20
CA GLY A 62 5.81 -10.82 -4.27
C GLY A 62 6.34 -9.54 -4.94
N GLN A 63 6.26 -9.48 -6.27
CA GLN A 63 6.82 -8.41 -7.10
C GLN A 63 5.73 -7.51 -7.64
N VAL A 64 6.03 -6.23 -7.82
CA VAL A 64 5.14 -5.30 -8.53
C VAL A 64 4.95 -5.82 -9.96
N LEU A 65 3.71 -5.79 -10.46
CA LEU A 65 3.43 -6.19 -11.84
C LEU A 65 4.19 -5.28 -12.81
N ASN A 66 4.75 -5.88 -13.86
CA ASN A 66 5.34 -5.10 -14.94
C ASN A 66 4.26 -4.74 -15.95
N GLU A 67 4.25 -3.49 -16.40
CA GLU A 67 3.37 -3.05 -17.49
C GLU A 67 3.57 -3.94 -18.72
N SER A 68 2.48 -4.54 -19.18
CA SER A 68 2.46 -5.55 -20.25
C SER A 68 1.24 -5.33 -21.15
N GLU A 69 1.08 -6.10 -22.22
CA GLU A 69 -0.11 -5.97 -23.10
C GLU A 69 -1.41 -6.25 -22.32
N ASP A 70 -1.34 -7.10 -21.30
CA ASP A 70 -2.45 -7.52 -20.45
C ASP A 70 -2.49 -6.80 -19.08
N VAL A 71 -1.51 -5.93 -18.79
CA VAL A 71 -1.45 -5.15 -17.54
C VAL A 71 -1.25 -3.68 -17.86
N ASP A 72 -2.30 -2.89 -17.65
CA ASP A 72 -2.24 -1.43 -17.82
C ASP A 72 -2.01 -0.76 -16.45
N ASN A 73 -0.92 0.01 -16.36
CA ASN A 73 -0.67 0.94 -15.27
C ASN A 73 -0.54 0.27 -13.87
N ALA A 74 0.53 -0.50 -13.64
CA ALA A 74 0.74 -1.28 -12.40
C ALA A 74 0.85 -0.45 -11.11
N VAL A 75 1.17 0.84 -11.23
CA VAL A 75 1.30 1.78 -10.12
C VAL A 75 0.37 2.98 -10.32
N LEU A 76 -0.40 3.28 -9.27
CA LEU A 76 -1.41 4.32 -9.21
C LEU A 76 -0.94 5.41 -8.24
N GLY A 77 -0.40 6.50 -8.78
CA GLY A 77 0.10 7.64 -8.00
C GLY A 77 -0.91 8.76 -7.76
N SER A 78 -2.12 8.68 -8.33
CA SER A 78 -3.15 9.71 -8.19
C SER A 78 -4.55 9.11 -8.12
N THR A 79 -5.42 9.70 -7.29
CA THR A 79 -6.84 9.34 -7.27
C THR A 79 -7.47 9.54 -8.65
N GLY A 80 -8.37 8.62 -9.02
CA GLY A 80 -9.01 8.58 -10.33
C GLY A 80 -8.24 7.83 -11.41
N MET A 81 -7.01 7.39 -11.14
CA MET A 81 -6.32 6.43 -11.99
C MET A 81 -6.93 5.02 -11.84
N THR A 82 -6.88 4.27 -12.93
CA THR A 82 -7.32 2.89 -13.02
C THR A 82 -6.18 2.04 -13.56
N ALA A 83 -6.00 0.87 -12.98
CA ALA A 83 -5.11 -0.17 -13.45
C ALA A 83 -5.96 -1.35 -13.90
N THR A 84 -5.61 -1.99 -15.00
CA THR A 84 -6.33 -3.16 -15.51
C THR A 84 -5.38 -4.34 -15.50
N VAL A 85 -5.78 -5.46 -14.92
CA VAL A 85 -4.99 -6.69 -14.88
C VAL A 85 -5.79 -7.81 -15.55
N GLY A 86 -5.33 -8.24 -16.71
CA GLY A 86 -5.92 -9.31 -17.52
C GLY A 86 -5.10 -10.60 -17.55
N GLU A 87 -3.99 -10.66 -16.80
CA GLU A 87 -3.26 -11.90 -16.61
C GLU A 87 -3.93 -12.75 -15.51
N PRO A 88 -4.13 -14.06 -15.73
CA PRO A 88 -4.70 -14.93 -14.71
C PRO A 88 -3.68 -15.13 -13.57
N GLY A 89 -4.09 -14.83 -12.35
CA GLY A 89 -3.21 -14.83 -11.19
C GLY A 89 -3.86 -14.26 -9.93
N SER A 90 -3.16 -14.37 -8.82
CA SER A 90 -3.58 -13.80 -7.53
C SER A 90 -2.78 -12.54 -7.25
N TYR A 91 -3.46 -11.41 -7.08
CA TYR A 91 -2.85 -10.09 -6.95
C TYR A 91 -3.24 -9.41 -5.64
N SER A 92 -2.30 -8.65 -5.10
CA SER A 92 -2.45 -7.86 -3.89
C SER A 92 -2.23 -6.40 -4.21
N VAL A 93 -3.18 -5.57 -3.79
CA VAL A 93 -3.09 -4.12 -3.90
C VAL A 93 -2.41 -3.59 -2.64
N VAL A 94 -1.30 -2.89 -2.83
CA VAL A 94 -0.40 -2.46 -1.78
C VAL A 94 -0.26 -0.94 -1.81
N ALA A 95 -0.67 -0.28 -0.73
CA ALA A 95 -0.43 1.14 -0.53
C ALA A 95 0.98 1.36 0.01
N TYR A 96 1.67 2.37 -0.48
CA TYR A 96 3.01 2.75 -0.03
C TYR A 96 3.10 4.23 0.34
N MET A 97 4.03 4.54 1.24
CA MET A 97 4.47 5.90 1.54
C MET A 97 5.96 6.01 1.23
N GLY A 98 6.37 7.03 0.49
CA GLY A 98 7.73 7.18 -0.04
C GLY A 98 7.73 7.59 -1.51
N ASP A 99 8.93 7.71 -2.06
CA ASP A 99 9.09 7.91 -3.50
C ASP A 99 8.83 6.57 -4.20
N GLY A 100 7.80 6.52 -5.04
CA GLY A 100 7.42 5.32 -5.80
C GLY A 100 7.92 5.34 -7.24
N SER A 101 8.79 6.29 -7.60
CA SER A 101 9.28 6.47 -8.97
C SER A 101 10.14 5.32 -9.48
N ASP A 102 10.64 4.45 -8.59
CA ASP A 102 11.43 3.26 -8.93
C ASP A 102 10.64 1.94 -8.82
N LEU A 103 9.32 1.99 -8.63
CA LEU A 103 8.47 0.78 -8.55
C LEU A 103 8.28 0.06 -9.90
N ASP A 104 8.77 0.63 -11.00
CA ASP A 104 8.75 0.05 -12.35
C ASP A 104 9.84 -1.01 -12.58
N GLU A 105 10.85 -1.12 -11.72
CA GLU A 105 11.96 -2.08 -11.90
C GLU A 105 12.01 -3.14 -10.80
N THR A 106 11.06 -4.08 -10.81
CA THR A 106 11.23 -5.48 -10.33
C THR A 106 11.66 -5.71 -8.87
N SER A 107 11.66 -4.67 -8.04
CA SER A 107 11.98 -4.79 -6.63
C SER A 107 11.54 -3.52 -5.96
N VAL A 108 10.62 -3.64 -5.01
CA VAL A 108 10.33 -2.59 -4.05
C VAL A 108 11.65 -2.29 -3.30
N PRO A 109 12.33 -1.15 -3.51
CA PRO A 109 13.53 -0.87 -2.76
C PRO A 109 13.05 -0.48 -1.36
N ASP A 110 13.23 -1.39 -0.39
CA ASP A 110 12.92 -1.15 1.03
C ASP A 110 13.61 0.12 1.58
N ASP A 111 14.62 0.64 0.88
CA ASP A 111 15.38 1.83 1.26
C ASP A 111 14.69 3.16 0.87
N GLU A 112 13.72 3.16 -0.05
CA GLU A 112 13.01 4.38 -0.50
C GLU A 112 11.58 4.47 0.03
N LEU A 113 10.96 3.32 0.29
CA LEU A 113 9.65 3.27 0.92
C LEU A 113 9.77 3.40 2.44
N ARG A 114 9.02 4.35 2.97
CA ARG A 114 8.91 4.59 4.42
C ARG A 114 7.99 3.59 5.09
N ALA A 115 6.96 3.12 4.38
CA ALA A 115 6.05 2.08 4.85
C ALA A 115 5.25 1.50 3.68
N THR A 116 4.76 0.28 3.85
CA THR A 116 3.91 -0.45 2.90
C THR A 116 2.76 -1.15 3.63
N ALA A 117 1.58 -1.22 3.03
CA ALA A 117 0.41 -1.89 3.59
C ALA A 117 -0.47 -2.51 2.51
N VAL A 118 -0.83 -3.78 2.70
CA VAL A 118 -1.81 -4.46 1.85
C VAL A 118 -3.21 -3.91 2.15
N ILE A 119 -3.87 -3.37 1.13
CA ILE A 119 -5.21 -2.77 1.25
C ILE A 119 -6.31 -3.66 0.68
N SER A 120 -6.01 -4.49 -0.32
CA SER A 120 -6.97 -5.44 -0.91
C SER A 120 -6.26 -6.57 -1.64
N ASN A 121 -6.98 -7.66 -1.90
CA ASN A 121 -6.56 -8.74 -2.78
C ASN A 121 -7.65 -9.00 -3.82
N PHE A 122 -7.26 -9.52 -4.98
CA PHE A 122 -8.15 -9.99 -6.03
C PHE A 122 -7.49 -11.11 -6.82
N ASP A 123 -8.31 -11.90 -7.48
CA ASP A 123 -7.88 -13.01 -8.33
C ASP A 123 -8.45 -12.79 -9.73
N VAL A 124 -7.66 -13.06 -10.76
CA VAL A 124 -8.08 -13.03 -12.16
C VAL A 124 -8.16 -14.47 -12.66
N GLU A 125 -9.31 -14.84 -13.23
CA GLU A 125 -9.55 -16.20 -13.73
C GLU A 125 -9.15 -16.32 -15.22
N ASP A 126 -8.63 -17.49 -15.61
CA ASP A 126 -8.31 -17.76 -17.01
C ASP A 126 -9.61 -17.82 -17.86
N PRO A 127 -9.76 -17.00 -18.91
CA PRO A 127 -10.92 -17.09 -19.81
C PRO A 127 -10.90 -18.41 -20.60
N ALA A 128 -11.69 -19.39 -20.12
CA ALA A 128 -11.86 -20.71 -20.72
C ALA A 128 -12.33 -20.72 -22.18
#